data_AF-A0A1L5KQG3-F1
#
_entry.id   AF-A0A1L5KQG3-F1
#
_cell.length_a   1.000
_cell.length_b   1.000
_cell.length_c   1.000
_cell.angle_alpha   90.00
_cell.angle_beta   90.00
_cell.angle_gamma   90.00
#
_symmetry.space_group_name_H-M   'P 1'
#
loop_
_entity.id
_entity.type
_entity.pdbx_description
1 polymer ?
#
loop_
_entity_poly.entity_id
_entity_poly.type
_entity_poly.pdbx_seq_one_letter_code
_entity_poly.pdbx_strand_id
1 'polypeptide(L)'
;RHVQEQLGHATSRERVESHMNRMIALEKNPALRLAPSPAKDWVLELARFIADRETTTTVSNLGRVTLDERLARHVRSVSFLTTPASLNFTVCSFGDDLSIGISTIYHDLNVIKNLCRILATQGISGRMSIAGVHVEKGASA
;
A
#
# COMPACT_ATOMS: atom_id res chain seq x y z
N ARG A 1 5.82 -15.24 -13.44
CA ARG A 1 4.69 -16.21 -13.43
C ARG A 1 4.22 -16.50 -12.01
N HIS A 2 5.07 -17.02 -11.12
CA HIS A 2 4.70 -17.34 -9.74
C HIS A 2 4.11 -16.17 -8.94
N VAL A 3 4.68 -14.96 -9.03
CA VAL A 3 4.14 -13.76 -8.35
C VAL A 3 2.77 -13.36 -8.90
N GLN A 4 2.54 -13.52 -10.21
CA GLN A 4 1.24 -13.20 -10.82
C GLN A 4 0.17 -14.22 -10.46
N GLU A 5 0.54 -15.49 -10.32
CA GLU A 5 -0.32 -16.55 -9.78
C GLU A 5 -0.63 -16.31 -8.29
N GLN A 6 0.36 -15.93 -7.48
CA GLN A 6 0.14 -15.57 -6.07
C GLN A 6 -0.76 -14.34 -5.91
N LEU A 7 -0.55 -13.28 -6.71
CA LEU A 7 -1.39 -12.09 -6.71
C LEU A 7 -2.80 -12.40 -7.23
N GLY A 8 -2.93 -13.20 -8.30
CA GLY A 8 -4.22 -13.64 -8.84
C GLY A 8 -5.00 -14.51 -7.85
N HIS A 9 -4.32 -15.40 -7.14
CA HIS A 9 -4.92 -16.26 -6.12
C HIS A 9 -5.23 -15.49 -4.82
N ALA A 10 -4.45 -14.46 -4.47
CA ALA A 10 -4.75 -13.59 -3.33
C ALA A 10 -5.94 -12.64 -3.61
N THR A 11 -6.13 -12.25 -4.87
CA THR A 11 -7.21 -11.36 -5.33
C THR A 11 -8.41 -12.15 -5.86
N SER A 12 -8.44 -13.48 -5.68
CA SER A 12 -9.58 -14.29 -6.12
C SER A 12 -10.82 -13.94 -5.29
N ARG A 13 -11.96 -13.84 -5.97
CA ARG A 13 -13.25 -13.45 -5.37
C ARG A 13 -13.56 -14.26 -4.11
N GLU A 14 -13.34 -15.57 -4.17
CA GLU A 14 -13.60 -16.50 -3.06
C GLU A 14 -12.77 -16.20 -1.81
N ARG A 15 -11.49 -15.82 -1.97
CA ARG A 15 -10.64 -15.45 -0.83
C ARG A 15 -10.97 -14.08 -0.29
N VAL A 16 -11.26 -13.12 -1.15
CA VAL A 16 -11.69 -11.78 -0.72
C VAL A 16 -13.00 -11.90 0.06
N GLU A 17 -13.98 -12.64 -0.46
CA GLU A 17 -15.25 -12.92 0.22
C GLU A 17 -15.05 -13.67 1.53
N SER A 18 -14.20 -14.70 1.56
CA SER A 18 -13.87 -15.44 2.79
C SER A 18 -13.21 -14.54 3.84
N HIS A 19 -12.26 -13.70 3.43
CA HIS A 19 -11.57 -12.76 4.31
C HIS A 19 -12.51 -11.69 4.85
N MET A 20 -13.37 -11.13 3.99
CA MET A 20 -14.43 -10.21 4.37
C MET A 20 -15.42 -10.85 5.35
N ASN A 21 -15.89 -12.07 5.06
CA ASN A 21 -16.79 -12.81 5.94
C ASN A 21 -16.16 -13.09 7.30
N ARG A 22 -14.85 -13.35 7.35
CA ARG A 22 -14.13 -13.54 8.61
C ARG A 22 -14.04 -12.24 9.42
N MET A 23 -13.80 -11.10 8.76
CA MET A 23 -13.85 -9.78 9.40
C MET A 23 -15.25 -9.46 9.93
N ILE A 24 -16.31 -9.71 9.14
CA ILE A 24 -17.70 -9.50 9.55
C ILE A 24 -18.07 -10.41 10.72
N ALA A 25 -17.62 -11.66 10.72
CA ALA A 25 -17.85 -12.59 11.83
C ALA A 25 -17.14 -12.15 13.12
N LEU A 26 -15.94 -11.59 13.01
CA LEU A 26 -15.20 -11.00 14.13
C LEU A 26 -15.91 -9.76 14.69
N GLU A 27 -16.41 -8.88 13.82
CA GLU A 27 -17.19 -7.71 14.22
C GLU A 27 -18.50 -8.10 14.92
N LYS A 28 -19.19 -9.12 14.40
CA LYS A 28 -20.46 -9.60 14.95
C LYS A 28 -20.33 -10.48 16.21
N ASN A 29 -19.12 -10.82 16.63
CA ASN A 29 -18.92 -11.70 17.79
C ASN A 29 -19.24 -10.97 19.11
N PRO A 30 -20.28 -11.39 19.87
CA PRO A 30 -20.69 -10.73 21.11
C PRO A 30 -19.61 -10.74 22.21
N ALA A 31 -18.69 -11.71 22.22
CA ALA A 31 -17.56 -11.74 23.15
C ALA A 31 -16.55 -10.62 22.85
N LEU A 32 -16.29 -10.34 21.56
CA LEU A 32 -15.51 -9.18 21.13
C LEU A 32 -16.29 -7.88 21.34
N ARG A 33 -17.62 -7.89 21.36
CA ARG A 33 -18.42 -6.68 21.67
C ARG A 33 -18.32 -6.29 23.14
N LEU A 34 -18.27 -7.27 24.05
CA LEU A 34 -18.25 -7.05 25.50
C LEU A 34 -16.85 -6.86 26.10
N ALA A 35 -15.79 -7.18 25.37
CA ALA A 35 -14.44 -7.04 25.91
C ALA A 35 -14.12 -5.56 26.27
N PRO A 36 -13.44 -5.32 27.40
CA PRO A 36 -13.08 -3.98 27.84
C PRO A 36 -12.17 -3.31 26.80
N SER A 37 -12.46 -2.06 26.45
CA SER A 37 -11.73 -1.28 25.43
C SER A 37 -10.20 -1.37 25.54
N PRO A 38 -9.57 -1.18 26.73
CA PRO A 38 -8.10 -1.18 26.83
C PRO A 38 -7.46 -2.53 26.47
N ALA A 39 -8.15 -3.65 26.69
CA ALA A 39 -7.63 -4.97 26.31
C ALA A 39 -7.64 -5.16 24.79
N LYS A 40 -8.66 -4.64 24.10
CA LYS A 40 -8.72 -4.68 22.63
C LYS A 40 -7.64 -3.81 22.01
N ASP A 41 -7.44 -2.61 22.56
CA ASP A 41 -6.45 -1.66 22.05
C ASP A 41 -5.03 -2.24 22.17
N TRP A 42 -4.71 -2.88 23.30
CA TRP A 42 -3.41 -3.52 23.50
C TRP A 42 -3.18 -4.72 22.57
N VAL A 43 -4.20 -5.55 22.35
CA VAL A 43 -4.14 -6.67 21.40
C VAL A 43 -3.97 -6.16 19.96
N LEU A 44 -4.66 -5.09 19.58
CA LEU A 44 -4.52 -4.46 18.27
C LEU A 44 -3.13 -3.86 18.07
N GLU A 45 -2.58 -3.21 19.11
CA GLU A 45 -1.23 -2.65 19.08
C GLU A 45 -0.17 -3.74 18.97
N LEU A 46 -0.32 -4.85 19.71
CA LEU A 46 0.57 -5.99 19.61
C LEU A 46 0.47 -6.66 18.22
N ALA A 47 -0.74 -6.81 17.68
CA ALA A 47 -0.95 -7.35 16.34
C ALA A 47 -0.30 -6.46 15.27
N ARG A 48 -0.42 -5.13 15.39
CA ARG A 48 0.26 -4.17 14.52
C ARG A 48 1.78 -4.29 14.64
N PHE A 49 2.32 -4.36 15.85
CA PHE A 49 3.76 -4.51 16.08
C PHE A 49 4.33 -5.78 15.45
N ILE A 50 3.60 -6.89 15.52
CA ILE A 50 4.00 -8.15 14.88
C ILE A 50 3.91 -8.03 13.35
N ALA A 51 2.81 -7.50 12.81
CA ALA A 51 2.59 -7.35 11.36
C ALA A 51 3.60 -6.39 10.71
N ASP A 52 3.94 -5.29 11.40
CA ASP A 52 4.93 -4.31 10.94
C ASP A 52 6.35 -4.90 10.91
N ARG A 53 6.65 -5.86 11.81
CA ARG A 53 7.93 -6.57 11.81
C ARG A 53 8.05 -7.61 10.70
N GLU A 54 6.95 -8.20 10.27
CA GLU A 54 6.94 -9.16 9.16
C GLU A 54 6.91 -8.47 7.78
N THR A 55 6.41 -7.23 7.72
CA THR A 55 6.23 -6.49 6.45
C THR A 55 7.35 -5.48 6.22
N THR A 56 8.34 -5.84 5.43
CA THR A 56 9.46 -4.94 5.06
C THR A 56 9.03 -3.80 4.12
N THR A 57 8.06 -4.08 3.25
CA THR A 57 7.44 -3.08 2.38
C THR A 57 6.06 -3.55 1.93
N THR A 58 5.18 -2.61 1.61
CA THR A 58 3.87 -2.90 1.04
C THR A 58 3.83 -2.46 -0.41
N VAL A 59 3.32 -3.32 -1.30
CA VAL A 59 3.05 -2.98 -2.70
C VAL A 59 1.56 -3.10 -2.96
N SER A 60 0.92 -2.02 -3.39
CA SER A 60 -0.50 -1.97 -3.75
C SER A 60 -0.65 -1.72 -5.25
N ASN A 61 -1.21 -2.68 -5.97
CA ASN A 61 -1.61 -2.48 -7.36
C ASN A 61 -3.06 -1.98 -7.40
N LEU A 62 -3.24 -0.72 -7.74
CA LEU A 62 -4.54 -0.06 -7.85
C LEU A 62 -5.21 -0.33 -9.22
N GLY A 63 -4.48 -0.96 -10.13
CA GLY A 63 -4.98 -1.31 -11.46
C GLY A 63 -5.06 -0.13 -12.40
N ARG A 64 -5.97 -0.25 -13.38
CA ARG A 64 -6.13 0.73 -14.45
C ARG A 64 -7.12 1.81 -14.01
N VAL A 65 -6.63 3.03 -13.89
CA VAL A 65 -7.44 4.22 -13.64
C VAL A 65 -8.11 4.65 -14.95
N THR A 66 -9.40 4.90 -14.88
CA THR A 66 -10.20 5.43 -15.99
C THR A 66 -10.77 6.77 -15.60
N LEU A 67 -10.57 7.79 -16.43
CA LEU A 67 -11.17 9.11 -16.27
C LEU A 67 -12.14 9.37 -17.43
N ASP A 68 -13.14 10.22 -17.20
CA ASP A 68 -14.02 10.71 -18.27
C ASP A 68 -13.20 11.41 -19.37
N GLU A 69 -13.59 11.26 -20.64
CA GLU A 69 -12.87 11.80 -21.79
C GLU A 69 -12.64 13.31 -21.74
N ARG A 70 -13.54 14.07 -21.09
CA ARG A 70 -13.36 15.52 -20.92
C ARG A 70 -12.20 15.84 -20.00
N LEU A 71 -11.99 15.02 -18.97
CA LEU A 71 -10.89 15.18 -18.01
C LEU A 71 -9.60 14.52 -18.51
N ALA A 72 -9.71 13.34 -19.14
CA ALA A 72 -8.57 12.55 -19.60
C ALA A 72 -7.65 13.33 -20.55
N ARG A 73 -8.21 14.20 -21.40
CA ARG A 73 -7.45 15.07 -22.31
C ARG A 73 -6.53 16.08 -21.61
N HIS A 74 -6.79 16.37 -20.34
CA HIS A 74 -6.03 17.33 -19.53
C HIS A 74 -5.12 16.64 -18.51
N VAL A 75 -5.16 15.31 -18.39
CA VAL A 75 -4.38 14.55 -17.41
C VAL A 75 -3.27 13.79 -18.12
N ARG A 76 -2.01 14.08 -17.75
CA ARG A 76 -0.84 13.41 -18.33
C ARG A 76 -0.46 12.11 -17.61
N SER A 77 -0.65 12.08 -16.30
CA SER A 77 -0.25 10.96 -15.44
C SER A 77 -1.07 10.98 -14.16
N VAL A 78 -1.35 9.80 -13.62
CA VAL A 78 -2.02 9.64 -12.32
C VAL A 78 -1.09 8.85 -11.42
N SER A 79 -0.79 9.38 -10.24
CA SER A 79 -0.01 8.70 -9.22
C SER A 79 -0.69 8.82 -7.87
N PHE A 80 -0.72 7.72 -7.13
CA PHE A 80 -1.21 7.70 -5.75
C PHE A 80 -0.02 7.76 -4.81
N LEU A 81 -0.19 8.48 -3.71
CA LEU A 81 0.78 8.55 -2.63
C LEU A 81 -0.03 8.41 -1.34
N THR A 82 0.50 7.65 -0.40
CA THR A 82 -0.19 7.34 0.86
C THR A 82 0.60 7.94 2.02
N THR A 83 0.00 7.94 3.22
CA THR A 83 0.74 8.15 4.47
C THR A 83 1.17 6.77 4.97
N PRO A 84 2.42 6.36 4.75
CA PRO A 84 2.84 5.00 5.06
C PRO A 84 3.27 4.92 6.53
N ALA A 85 3.11 3.75 7.13
CA ALA A 85 3.76 3.43 8.40
C ALA A 85 5.25 3.04 8.21
N SER A 86 5.66 2.73 6.97
CA SER A 86 7.02 2.32 6.61
C SER A 86 7.34 2.70 5.15
N LEU A 87 7.78 1.75 4.30
CA LEU A 87 8.00 1.93 2.87
C LEU A 87 6.84 1.32 2.08
N ASN A 88 6.13 2.14 1.31
CA ASN A 88 4.95 1.76 0.54
C ASN A 88 5.12 2.09 -0.94
N PHE A 89 4.74 1.17 -1.81
CA PHE A 89 4.68 1.34 -3.25
C PHE A 89 3.24 1.21 -3.73
N THR A 90 2.78 2.15 -4.54
CA THR A 90 1.49 2.08 -5.24
C THR A 90 1.72 2.05 -6.74
N VAL A 91 1.10 1.12 -7.43
CA VAL A 91 1.22 0.96 -8.89
C VAL A 91 -0.15 1.18 -9.51
N CYS A 92 -0.23 2.06 -10.50
CA CYS A 92 -1.44 2.29 -11.28
C CYS A 92 -1.11 2.61 -12.74
N SER A 93 -2.02 2.33 -13.65
CA SER A 93 -1.91 2.73 -15.05
C SER A 93 -3.02 3.68 -15.45
N PHE A 94 -2.70 4.66 -16.29
CA PHE A 94 -3.66 5.58 -16.89
C PHE A 94 -3.34 5.71 -18.38
N GLY A 95 -4.24 5.21 -19.24
CA GLY A 95 -3.93 5.01 -20.66
C GLY A 95 -2.71 4.10 -20.82
N ASP A 96 -1.68 4.59 -21.51
CA ASP A 96 -0.40 3.90 -21.72
C ASP A 96 0.69 4.31 -20.71
N ASP A 97 0.36 5.14 -19.70
CA ASP A 97 1.30 5.60 -18.67
C ASP A 97 1.19 4.71 -17.41
N LEU A 98 2.23 3.94 -17.12
CA LEU A 98 2.38 3.20 -15.86
C LEU A 98 3.09 4.07 -14.83
N SER A 99 2.43 4.32 -13.70
CA SER A 99 2.94 5.14 -12.61
C SER A 99 3.22 4.29 -11.37
N ILE A 100 4.41 4.49 -10.78
CA ILE A 100 4.81 3.95 -9.49
C ILE A 100 4.95 5.12 -8.51
N GLY A 101 4.04 5.17 -7.53
CA GLY A 101 4.10 6.06 -6.39
C GLY A 101 4.86 5.39 -5.25
N ILE A 102 5.78 6.13 -4.62
CA ILE A 102 6.55 5.64 -3.48
C ILE A 102 6.29 6.58 -2.31
N SER A 103 5.82 6.02 -1.22
CA SER A 103 5.64 6.76 0.04
C SER A 103 6.58 6.15 1.08
N THR A 104 7.34 6.99 1.77
CA THR A 104 8.29 6.51 2.79
C THR A 104 8.37 7.46 3.99
N ILE A 105 8.57 6.89 5.17
CA ILE A 105 8.99 7.63 6.37
C ILE A 105 10.52 7.71 6.50
N TYR A 106 11.26 6.94 5.70
CA TYR A 106 12.72 6.85 5.79
C TYR A 106 13.41 8.00 5.06
N HIS A 107 14.44 8.56 5.69
CA HIS A 107 15.29 9.60 5.09
C HIS A 107 16.26 9.04 4.05
N ASP A 108 16.73 7.80 4.22
CA ASP A 108 17.61 7.18 3.25
C ASP A 108 16.80 6.63 2.07
N LEU A 109 16.94 7.32 0.93
CA LEU A 109 16.29 6.96 -0.34
C LEU A 109 17.15 6.00 -1.18
N ASN A 110 18.21 5.39 -0.63
CA ASN A 110 19.07 4.46 -1.36
C ASN A 110 18.30 3.27 -1.96
N VAL A 111 17.29 2.76 -1.26
CA VAL A 111 16.40 1.70 -1.79
C VAL A 111 15.72 2.16 -3.08
N ILE A 112 15.22 3.40 -3.08
CA ILE A 112 14.52 3.99 -4.22
C ILE A 112 15.48 4.25 -5.39
N LYS A 113 16.68 4.78 -5.09
CA LYS A 113 17.74 5.00 -6.09
C LYS A 113 18.19 3.69 -6.73
N ASN A 114 18.34 2.64 -5.93
CA ASN A 114 18.70 1.30 -6.42
C ASN A 114 17.59 0.73 -7.31
N LEU A 115 16.32 0.92 -6.94
CA LEU A 115 15.18 0.53 -7.78
C LEU A 115 15.22 1.25 -9.14
N CYS A 116 15.42 2.58 -9.16
CA CYS A 116 15.59 3.32 -10.43
C CYS A 116 16.70 2.74 -11.29
N ARG A 117 17.85 2.43 -10.66
CA ARG A 117 19.02 1.90 -11.37
C ARG A 117 18.71 0.54 -11.99
N ILE A 118 18.04 -0.34 -11.26
CA ILE A 118 17.63 -1.66 -11.75
C ILE A 118 16.70 -1.50 -12.96
N LEU A 119 15.68 -0.65 -12.85
CA LEU A 119 14.74 -0.40 -13.95
C LEU A 119 15.44 0.18 -15.18
N ALA A 120 16.30 1.17 -14.98
CA ALA A 120 17.09 1.77 -16.07
C ALA A 120 18.02 0.74 -16.74
N THR A 121 18.64 -0.15 -15.96
CA THR A 121 19.51 -1.23 -16.49
C THR A 121 18.71 -2.21 -17.34
N GLN A 122 17.43 -2.41 -17.03
CA GLN A 122 16.50 -3.22 -17.83
C GLN A 122 15.92 -2.48 -19.04
N GLY A 123 16.36 -1.25 -19.30
CA GLY A 123 15.85 -0.43 -20.40
C GLY A 123 14.47 0.19 -20.15
N ILE A 124 13.99 0.16 -18.90
CA ILE A 124 12.69 0.70 -18.51
C ILE A 124 12.90 2.17 -18.11
N SER A 125 12.49 3.09 -18.97
CA SER A 125 12.47 4.53 -18.69
C SER A 125 11.09 4.98 -18.22
N GLY A 126 11.04 5.80 -17.17
CA GLY A 126 9.77 6.31 -16.65
C GLY A 126 9.96 7.47 -15.67
N ARG A 127 8.85 7.98 -15.15
CA ARG A 127 8.82 8.95 -14.04
C ARG A 127 8.36 8.24 -12.77
N MET A 128 8.90 8.66 -11.64
CA MET A 128 8.55 8.09 -10.35
C MET A 128 8.18 9.21 -9.38
N SER A 129 7.00 9.09 -8.78
CA SER A 129 6.50 10.06 -7.81
C SER A 129 6.86 9.58 -6.42
N ILE A 130 7.54 10.42 -5.63
CA ILE A 130 7.95 10.08 -4.27
C ILE A 130 7.36 11.10 -3.29
N ALA A 131 6.71 10.61 -2.24
CA ALA A 131 6.33 11.41 -1.08
C ALA A 131 7.10 10.93 0.16
N GLY A 132 7.78 11.86 0.82
CA GLY A 132 8.33 11.68 2.16
C GLY A 132 7.44 12.37 3.17
N VAL A 133 7.03 11.67 4.23
CA VAL A 133 6.35 12.31 5.36
C VAL A 133 7.43 12.75 6.34
N HIS A 134 7.73 14.04 6.37
CA HIS A 134 8.39 14.64 7.52
C HIS A 134 7.39 14.66 8.68
N VAL A 135 7.32 13.58 9.45
CA VAL A 135 6.85 13.69 10.83
C VAL A 135 8.03 14.26 11.59
N GLU A 136 8.10 15.59 11.72
CA GLU A 136 8.81 16.15 12.87
C GLU A 136 8.23 15.45 14.09
N LYS A 137 9.08 14.72 14.82
CA LYS A 137 8.73 14.25 16.16
C LYS A 137 8.29 15.49 16.92
N GLY A 138 6.98 15.65 17.08
CA GLY A 138 6.44 16.56 18.07
C GLY A 138 7.09 16.17 19.39
N ALA A 139 7.99 17.03 19.86
CA ALA A 139 8.35 17.07 21.25
C ALA A 139 7.05 17.22 22.04
N SER A 140 6.69 16.17 22.75
CA SER A 140 5.70 16.18 23.83
C SER A 140 6.24 15.15 24.82
N ALA A 141 7.07 15.61 25.76
CA ALA A 141 6.70 16.12 27.08
C ALA A 141 6.45 14.96 28.05
#